data_AF-A0A832TIK5-F1
#
_entry.id   AF-A0A832TIK5-F1
#
_cell.length_a   1.000
_cell.length_b   1.000
_cell.length_c   1.000
_cell.angle_alpha   90.00
_cell.angle_beta   90.00
_cell.angle_gamma   90.00
#
_symmetry.space_group_name_H-M   'P 1'
#
loop_
_entity.id
_entity.type
_entity.pdbx_description
1 polymer ?
#
loop_
_entity_poly.entity_id
_entity_poly.type
_entity_poly.pdbx_seq_one_letter_code
_entity_poly.pdbx_strand_id
1 'polypeptide(L)'
;FTDLSKNAIGWTWKFGDGATSSEQNPMHTYSTAGNYTVNLTVTNAYGTSTKLSTINVSTQSVLPVFPGYTNPPTDLDKDGLYEDING
;
A
#
# COMPACT_ATOMS: atom_id res chain seq x y z
N PHE A 1 3.78 -2.95 -9.55
CA PHE A 1 3.13 -4.27 -9.72
C PHE A 1 4.05 -5.16 -10.53
N THR A 2 4.12 -6.46 -10.20
CA THR A 2 5.00 -7.40 -10.92
C THR A 2 4.15 -8.55 -11.45
N ASP A 3 4.16 -8.74 -12.76
CA ASP A 3 3.55 -9.89 -13.41
C ASP A 3 4.52 -11.09 -13.41
N LEU A 4 3.97 -12.27 -13.13
CA LEU A 4 4.69 -13.56 -13.17
C LEU A 4 4.00 -14.56 -14.13
N SER A 5 3.09 -14.07 -14.99
CA SER A 5 2.36 -14.90 -15.94
C SER A 5 3.30 -15.50 -16.99
N LYS A 6 2.91 -16.66 -17.54
CA LYS A 6 3.66 -17.36 -18.59
C LYS A 6 2.90 -17.26 -19.92
N ASN A 7 3.63 -17.06 -21.02
CA ASN A 7 3.09 -17.00 -22.38
C ASN A 7 2.01 -15.93 -22.60
N ALA A 8 2.05 -14.84 -21.83
CA ALA A 8 1.19 -13.68 -22.05
C ALA A 8 1.79 -12.75 -23.12
N ILE A 9 0.94 -12.21 -23.99
CA ILE A 9 1.30 -11.18 -24.98
C ILE A 9 0.49 -9.88 -24.80
N GLY A 10 -0.41 -9.85 -23.81
CA GLY A 10 -1.18 -8.66 -23.45
C GLY A 10 -1.60 -8.68 -21.99
N TRP A 11 -1.65 -7.50 -21.37
CA TRP A 11 -1.99 -7.31 -19.97
C TRP A 11 -3.11 -6.28 -19.84
N THR A 12 -3.97 -6.47 -18.86
CA THR A 12 -4.97 -5.49 -18.46
C THR A 12 -5.07 -5.54 -16.95
N TRP A 13 -4.62 -4.47 -16.31
CA TRP A 13 -4.74 -4.24 -14.90
C TRP A 13 -5.97 -3.38 -14.64
N LYS A 14 -6.78 -3.77 -13.65
CA LYS A 14 -7.78 -2.91 -13.01
C LYS A 14 -7.41 -2.81 -11.54
N PHE A 15 -7.11 -1.61 -11.06
CA PHE A 15 -6.52 -1.43 -9.73
C PHE A 15 -7.55 -1.40 -8.58
N GLY A 16 -8.84 -1.40 -8.91
CA GLY A 16 -9.93 -1.38 -7.93
C GLY A 16 -10.38 0.02 -7.49
N ASP A 17 -9.72 1.07 -7.96
CA ASP A 17 -10.02 2.49 -7.71
C ASP A 17 -10.54 3.23 -8.96
N GLY A 18 -10.79 2.50 -10.05
CA GLY A 18 -11.21 3.03 -11.35
C GLY A 18 -10.08 3.21 -12.36
N ALA A 19 -8.82 3.17 -11.93
CA ALA A 19 -7.67 3.23 -12.84
C ALA A 19 -7.36 1.87 -13.48
N THR A 20 -6.75 1.92 -14.67
CA THR A 20 -6.34 0.73 -15.43
C THR A 20 -4.95 0.91 -16.05
N SER A 21 -4.32 -0.19 -16.46
CA SER A 21 -3.07 -0.17 -17.23
C SER A 21 -2.97 -1.36 -18.18
N SER A 22 -2.26 -1.20 -19.29
CA SER A 22 -1.90 -2.27 -20.24
C SER A 22 -0.44 -2.68 -20.19
N GLU A 23 0.37 -2.05 -19.32
CA GLU A 23 1.76 -2.41 -19.12
C GLU A 23 1.88 -3.78 -18.42
N GLN A 24 2.96 -4.51 -18.70
CA GLN A 24 3.23 -5.78 -18.02
C GLN A 24 3.47 -5.56 -16.52
N ASN A 25 4.28 -4.55 -16.16
CA ASN A 25 4.68 -4.25 -14.78
C ASN A 25 4.41 -2.77 -14.43
N PRO A 26 3.14 -2.36 -14.27
CA PRO A 26 2.82 -0.96 -14.05
C PRO A 26 3.22 -0.49 -12.64
N MET A 27 3.47 0.82 -12.54
CA MET A 27 3.48 1.54 -11.27
C MET A 27 2.11 2.20 -11.08
N HIS A 28 1.53 2.07 -9.88
CA HIS A 28 0.25 2.69 -9.55
C HIS A 28 0.26 3.16 -8.09
N THR A 29 -0.36 4.31 -7.84
CA THR A 29 -0.39 4.96 -6.53
C THR A 29 -1.84 5.17 -6.11
N TYR A 30 -2.18 4.70 -4.90
CA TYR A 30 -3.49 4.92 -4.30
C TYR A 30 -3.47 6.20 -3.46
N SER A 31 -4.35 7.14 -3.78
CA SER A 31 -4.44 8.44 -3.07
C SER A 31 -5.17 8.34 -1.72
N THR A 32 -5.99 7.32 -1.55
CA THR A 32 -6.90 7.17 -0.41
C THR A 32 -6.62 5.85 0.30
N ALA A 33 -6.74 5.84 1.63
CA ALA A 33 -6.72 4.60 2.38
C ALA A 33 -7.97 3.77 2.10
N GLY A 34 -7.81 2.45 2.00
CA GLY A 34 -8.89 1.55 1.66
C GLY A 34 -8.40 0.15 1.28
N ASN A 35 -9.35 -0.74 1.03
CA ASN A 35 -9.10 -2.06 0.46
C ASN A 35 -9.42 -2.04 -1.03
N TYR A 36 -8.43 -2.39 -1.85
CA TYR A 36 -8.55 -2.40 -3.30
C TYR A 36 -8.41 -3.81 -3.83
N THR A 37 -9.40 -4.27 -4.61
CA THR A 37 -9.30 -5.53 -5.35
C THR A 37 -8.69 -5.26 -6.71
N VAL A 38 -7.44 -5.68 -6.86
CA VAL A 38 -6.69 -5.61 -8.10
C VAL A 38 -7.02 -6.83 -8.95
N ASN A 39 -7.32 -6.59 -10.22
CA ASN A 39 -7.58 -7.62 -11.22
C ASN A 39 -6.56 -7.52 -12.35
N LEU A 40 -5.77 -8.58 -12.53
CA LEU A 40 -4.93 -8.77 -13.70
C LEU A 40 -5.61 -9.76 -14.65
N THR A 41 -5.90 -9.30 -15.87
CA THR A 41 -6.25 -10.17 -17.00
C THR A 41 -5.08 -10.20 -17.98
N VAL A 42 -4.58 -11.40 -18.27
CA VAL A 42 -3.55 -11.64 -19.30
C VAL A 42 -4.16 -12.36 -20.50
N THR A 43 -3.65 -12.05 -21.68
CA THR A 43 -4.15 -12.62 -22.93
C THR A 43 -3.02 -13.22 -23.76
N ASN A 44 -3.33 -14.28 -24.49
CA ASN A 44 -2.53 -14.77 -25.59
C ASN A 44 -3.36 -15.23 -26.80
N ALA A 45 -2.68 -15.75 -27.82
CA ALA A 45 -3.33 -16.22 -29.06
C ALA A 45 -4.38 -17.32 -28.83
N TYR A 46 -4.35 -17.98 -27.67
CA TYR A 46 -5.23 -19.08 -27.31
C TYR A 46 -6.32 -18.69 -26.30
N GLY A 47 -6.28 -17.48 -25.73
CA GLY A 47 -7.32 -16.98 -24.84
C GLY A 47 -6.82 -16.08 -23.72
N THR A 48 -7.60 -16.01 -22.65
CA THR A 48 -7.38 -15.10 -21.52
C THR A 48 -7.33 -15.84 -20.19
N SER A 49 -6.54 -15.35 -19.24
CA SER A 49 -6.55 -15.80 -17.85
C SER A 49 -6.61 -14.59 -16.91
N THR A 50 -7.22 -14.76 -15.75
CA THR A 50 -7.52 -13.68 -14.83
C THR A 50 -7.11 -14.05 -13.40
N LYS A 51 -6.51 -13.10 -12.67
CA LYS A 51 -6.14 -13.26 -11.26
C LYS A 51 -6.50 -12.01 -10.45
N LEU A 52 -7.14 -12.26 -9.30
CA LEU A 52 -7.48 -11.23 -8.33
C LEU A 52 -6.49 -11.21 -7.16
N SER A 53 -6.25 -10.03 -6.61
CA SER A 53 -5.46 -9.82 -5.38
C SER A 53 -6.00 -8.61 -4.62
N THR A 54 -5.88 -8.61 -3.28
CA THR A 54 -6.34 -7.50 -2.44
C THR A 54 -5.15 -6.74 -1.90
N ILE A 55 -5.18 -5.41 -2.03
CA ILE A 55 -4.22 -4.49 -1.44
C ILE A 55 -4.94 -3.68 -0.37
N ASN A 56 -4.38 -3.66 0.84
CA ASN A 56 -4.79 -2.73 1.89
C ASN A 56 -3.86 -1.53 1.88
N VAL A 57 -4.43 -0.33 1.70
CA VAL A 57 -3.73 0.95 1.82
C VAL A 57 -4.21 1.58 3.11
N SER A 58 -3.28 1.85 4.02
CA SER A 58 -3.58 2.50 5.30
C SER A 58 -2.99 3.90 5.33
N THR A 59 -3.64 4.82 6.03
CA THR A 59 -3.01 6.10 6.36
C THR A 59 -1.86 5.84 7.34
N GLN A 60 -0.75 6.53 7.16
CA GLN A 60 0.30 6.51 8.15
C GLN A 60 -0.20 7.26 9.39
N SER A 61 -0.23 6.58 10.54
CA SER A 61 -0.48 7.24 11.82
C SER A 61 0.74 8.11 12.14
N VAL A 62 0.58 9.43 11.99
CA VAL A 62 1.58 10.37 12.50
C VAL A 62 1.26 10.63 13.96
N LEU A 63 2.21 10.33 14.85
CA LEU A 63 2.11 10.79 16.23
C LEU A 63 2.02 12.31 16.23
N PRO A 64 1.22 12.92 17.12
CA PRO A 64 1.21 14.37 17.26
C PRO A 64 2.62 14.84 17.61
N VAL A 65 3.23 15.62 16.71
CA VAL A 65 4.47 16.34 17.05
C VAL A 65 4.05 17.48 17.96
N PHE A 66 4.21 17.29 19.27
CA PHE A 66 3.94 18.36 20.24
C PHE A 66 4.96 19.49 20.04
N PRO A 67 4.53 20.72 19.71
CA PRO A 67 5.44 21.84 19.61
C PRO A 67 5.93 22.23 21.01
N GLY A 68 7.16 21.86 21.35
CA GLY A 68 7.78 22.22 22.64
C GLY A 68 8.80 21.22 23.19
N TYR A 69 8.84 19.97 22.71
CA TYR A 69 9.80 18.99 23.20
C TYR A 69 11.10 19.07 22.39
N THR A 70 12.01 19.95 22.82
CA THR A 70 13.41 19.84 22.42
C THR A 70 14.04 18.69 23.19
N ASN A 71 14.32 17.60 22.48
CA ASN A 71 14.95 16.35 22.91
C ASN A 71 13.98 15.26 23.42
N PRO A 72 13.99 14.04 22.85
CA PRO A 72 13.27 12.92 23.45
C PRO A 72 13.96 12.54 24.79
N PRO A 73 13.21 12.31 25.87
CA PRO A 73 13.76 11.67 27.06
C PRO A 73 14.31 10.30 26.66
N THR A 74 15.61 10.05 26.87
CA THR A 74 16.25 8.76 26.57
C THR A 74 16.07 7.72 27.67
N ASP A 75 15.24 7.98 28.68
CA ASP A 75 15.05 7.06 29.80
C ASP A 75 13.60 6.59 29.85
N LEU A 76 13.38 5.31 29.49
CA LEU A 76 12.13 4.62 29.78
C LEU A 76 12.12 4.33 31.27
N ASP A 77 11.07 4.76 31.98
CA ASP A 77 10.79 4.19 33.29
C ASP A 77 10.30 2.73 33.16
N LYS A 78 10.13 2.08 34.32
CA LYS A 78 9.92 0.62 34.41
C LYS A 78 8.53 0.14 34.00
N ASP A 79 7.56 1.02 33.79
CA ASP A 79 6.22 0.66 33.32
C ASP A 79 5.97 1.08 31.86
N GLY A 80 6.90 1.81 31.24
CA GLY A 80 6.88 2.10 29.81
C GLY A 80 5.88 3.18 29.43
N LEU A 81 5.48 4.02 30.38
CA LEU A 81 4.66 5.20 30.15
C LEU A 81 5.52 6.45 30.22
N TYR A 82 5.13 7.49 29.48
CA TYR A 82 5.74 8.80 29.65
C TYR A 82 5.07 9.44 30.88
N GLU A 83 5.73 9.44 32.03
CA GLU A 83 5.29 10.27 33.14
C GLU A 83 5.66 11.74 32.81
N ASP A 84 4.64 12.60 32.70
CA ASP A 84 4.84 14.04 32.53
C ASP A 84 5.51 14.60 33.79
N ILE A 85 6.84 14.69 33.79
CA ILE A 85 7.60 15.41 34.82
C ILE A 85 7.49 16.93 34.62
N ASN A 86 6.31 17.48 34.82
CA ASN A 86 6.15 18.93 35.00
C ASN A 86 5.38 19.20 36.29
N GLY A 87 6.14 19.59 37.32
CA GLY A 87 5.61 20.16 38.56
C GLY A 87 5.14 21.60 38.41
#